data_AF-A0A067GI72-F1
#
_entry.id   AF-A0A067GI72-F1
#
_cell.length_a   1.000
_cell.length_b   1.000
_cell.length_c   1.000
_cell.angle_alpha   90.00
_cell.angle_beta   90.00
_cell.angle_gamma   90.00
#
_symmetry.space_group_name_H-M   'P 1'
#
loop_
_entity.id
_entity.type
_entity.pdbx_description
1 polymer ?
#
loop_
_entity_poly.entity_id
_entity_poly.type
_entity_poly.pdbx_seq_one_letter_code
_entity_poly.pdbx_strand_id
1 'polypeptide(L)'
;MVKELPNKLQSLDLEAIGSVVTDVDIPKESKPSFYLKNIIPILLRNGVVHLLGFGNRLAFDPIPFQLQRLRCRCNFHALQFAPKIQETGALLLRRLRKHEGHSGPLDHYLVGPYADSIMKEKRGQSAKASRYLAIHLRFEIDMVAHSLCEFGGGEEERQELEKYREIHFPALAHLKKTTKLPSPAEIRSEGLCPLTPEEAVLMLAALGFNRKTHVFVAGAQIYGGTRRLGALNSLYPYLVTKENLLSATELEPFKNFSSQLAALDFIGCTAANAFAMTDSGSQLSSLVSGYRIYYGGGKMPTIRPNKRRLAAIFVKNSTIEWKVFEQRVRKAVRQTKHIQSRSKGRSVYRYPRCKECMCPTD
;
A
#
# COMPACT_ATOMS: atom_id res chain seq x y z
N MET A 1 -12.91 15.40 -15.54
CA MET A 1 -12.00 16.30 -14.80
C MET A 1 -11.78 17.52 -15.67
N VAL A 2 -11.99 18.72 -15.12
CA VAL A 2 -11.68 19.96 -15.84
C VAL A 2 -10.17 20.20 -15.68
N LYS A 3 -9.44 20.45 -16.77
CA LYS A 3 -7.97 20.66 -16.70
C LYS A 3 -7.62 22.01 -16.09
N GLU A 4 -8.44 23.02 -16.34
CA GLU A 4 -8.24 24.39 -15.91
C GLU A 4 -9.57 24.98 -15.42
N LEU A 5 -9.51 25.88 -14.45
CA LEU A 5 -10.69 26.62 -14.03
C LEU A 5 -11.16 27.56 -15.16
N PRO A 6 -12.46 27.84 -15.31
CA PRO A 6 -12.94 28.90 -16.18
C PRO A 6 -12.22 30.23 -15.93
N ASN A 7 -11.90 31.00 -16.99
CA ASN A 7 -11.12 32.26 -16.89
C ASN A 7 -11.63 33.21 -15.79
N LYS A 8 -12.96 33.33 -15.64
CA LYS A 8 -13.58 34.18 -14.62
C LYS A 8 -13.25 33.77 -13.17
N LEU A 9 -12.94 32.50 -12.94
CA LEU A 9 -12.56 31.97 -11.62
C LEU A 9 -11.04 32.02 -11.40
N GLN A 10 -10.23 31.97 -12.46
CA GLN A 10 -8.77 32.05 -12.35
C GLN A 10 -8.29 33.41 -11.83
N SER A 11 -9.02 34.49 -12.12
CA SER A 11 -8.70 35.84 -11.66
C SER A 11 -9.16 36.16 -10.24
N LEU A 12 -9.86 35.24 -9.56
CA LEU A 12 -10.35 35.46 -8.21
C LEU A 12 -9.24 35.24 -7.17
N ASP A 13 -9.11 36.18 -6.25
CA ASP A 13 -8.35 35.95 -5.02
C ASP A 13 -9.21 35.12 -4.06
N LEU A 14 -9.01 33.80 -4.10
CA LEU A 14 -9.78 32.84 -3.31
C LEU A 14 -9.56 33.00 -1.80
N GLU A 15 -8.39 33.51 -1.38
CA GLU A 15 -8.11 33.76 0.04
C GLU A 15 -8.87 34.99 0.50
N ALA A 16 -8.80 36.09 -0.25
CA ALA A 16 -9.49 37.34 0.10
C ALA A 16 -11.02 37.19 0.19
N ILE A 17 -11.63 36.34 -0.66
CA ILE A 17 -13.07 36.08 -0.61
C ILE A 17 -13.47 34.98 0.39
N GLY A 18 -12.52 34.43 1.16
CA GLY A 18 -12.77 33.36 2.13
C GLY A 18 -13.23 32.03 1.49
N SER A 19 -12.73 31.73 0.28
CA SER A 19 -13.04 30.53 -0.50
C SER A 19 -11.98 29.43 -0.36
N VAL A 20 -10.86 29.70 0.33
CA VAL A 20 -9.87 28.68 0.68
C VAL A 20 -10.22 28.04 2.01
N VAL A 21 -10.31 26.71 2.01
CA VAL A 21 -10.51 25.90 3.21
C VAL A 21 -9.37 24.89 3.27
N THR A 22 -8.69 24.84 4.41
CA THR A 22 -7.51 24.00 4.61
C THR A 22 -7.83 22.73 5.38
N ASP A 23 -6.82 21.90 5.57
CA ASP A 23 -6.91 20.66 6.29
C ASP A 23 -6.85 20.83 7.83
N VAL A 24 -6.60 22.06 8.30
CA VAL A 24 -6.83 22.52 9.68
C VAL A 24 -8.31 22.77 9.93
N ASP A 25 -9.02 23.32 8.94
CA ASP A 25 -10.43 23.68 9.05
C ASP A 25 -11.36 22.47 8.97
N ILE A 26 -10.93 21.42 8.26
CA ILE A 26 -11.72 20.20 8.05
C ILE A 26 -11.18 19.08 8.92
N PRO A 27 -11.87 18.71 10.02
CA PRO A 27 -11.49 17.58 10.85
C PRO A 27 -11.34 16.30 10.01
N LYS A 28 -10.32 15.50 10.32
CA LYS A 28 -10.13 14.19 9.70
C LYS A 28 -11.37 13.32 9.96
N GLU A 29 -11.80 12.58 8.93
CA GLU A 29 -13.00 11.75 8.99
C GLU A 29 -14.29 12.53 9.37
N SER A 30 -14.43 13.75 8.86
CA SER A 30 -15.64 14.57 8.95
C SER A 30 -16.84 13.89 8.29
N LYS A 31 -18.01 13.99 8.93
CA LYS A 31 -19.30 13.47 8.40
C LYS A 31 -19.82 14.35 7.26
N PRO A 32 -20.70 13.83 6.38
CA PRO A 32 -21.35 14.64 5.33
C PRO A 32 -22.02 15.93 5.85
N SER A 33 -22.61 15.89 7.05
CA SER A 33 -23.22 17.06 7.69
C SER A 33 -22.25 18.22 7.92
N PHE A 34 -20.96 17.94 8.14
CA PHE A 34 -19.94 18.99 8.25
C PHE A 34 -19.82 19.78 6.94
N TYR A 35 -19.78 19.08 5.80
CA TYR A 35 -19.67 19.71 4.49
C TYR A 35 -20.93 20.51 4.17
N LEU A 36 -22.11 19.97 4.47
CA LEU A 36 -23.38 20.68 4.28
C LEU A 36 -23.46 21.95 5.13
N LYS A 37 -22.96 21.92 6.37
CA LYS A 37 -23.01 23.05 7.29
C LYS A 37 -21.93 24.10 7.02
N ASN A 38 -20.71 23.69 6.70
CA ASN A 38 -19.54 24.58 6.69
C ASN A 38 -18.98 24.86 5.30
N ILE A 39 -19.13 23.93 4.33
CA ILE A 39 -18.50 24.06 3.00
C ILE A 39 -19.50 24.52 1.94
N ILE A 40 -20.71 23.95 1.94
CA ILE A 40 -21.77 24.33 0.99
C ILE A 40 -22.11 25.83 1.06
N PRO A 41 -22.22 26.49 2.23
CA PRO A 41 -22.50 27.92 2.26
C PRO A 41 -21.41 28.77 1.59
N ILE A 42 -20.14 28.37 1.70
CA ILE A 42 -19.02 29.04 1.02
C ILE A 42 -19.17 28.86 -0.49
N LEU A 43 -19.45 27.62 -0.94
CA LEU A 43 -19.66 27.33 -2.36
C LEU A 43 -20.84 28.09 -2.96
N LEU A 44 -21.95 28.20 -2.22
CA LEU A 44 -23.14 28.93 -2.67
C LEU A 44 -22.90 30.45 -2.71
N ARG A 45 -22.13 31.00 -1.76
CA ARG A 45 -21.81 32.43 -1.71
C ARG A 45 -20.82 32.83 -2.81
N ASN A 46 -19.75 32.06 -2.98
CA ASN A 46 -18.60 32.44 -3.79
C ASN A 46 -18.58 31.74 -5.17
N GLY A 47 -19.44 30.74 -5.40
CA GLY A 47 -19.47 29.93 -6.63
C GLY A 47 -18.32 28.94 -6.76
N VAL A 48 -17.28 29.07 -5.95
CA VAL A 48 -16.06 28.23 -5.93
C VAL A 48 -15.60 28.02 -4.50
N VAL A 49 -14.96 26.88 -4.24
CA VAL A 49 -14.24 26.55 -2.99
C VAL A 49 -12.96 25.81 -3.35
N HIS A 50 -11.82 26.25 -2.80
CA HIS A 50 -10.55 25.55 -2.90
C HIS A 50 -10.26 24.80 -1.60
N LEU A 51 -10.25 23.47 -1.68
CA LEU A 51 -9.90 22.60 -0.56
C LEU A 51 -8.39 22.30 -0.59
N LEU A 52 -7.59 23.09 0.12
CA LEU A 52 -6.14 22.97 0.15
C LEU A 52 -5.70 21.89 1.14
N GLY A 53 -4.74 21.03 0.74
CA GLY A 53 -4.27 19.93 1.60
C GLY A 53 -5.30 18.82 1.83
N PHE A 54 -6.32 18.72 0.99
CA PHE A 54 -7.47 17.85 1.20
C PHE A 54 -7.17 16.36 0.94
N GLY A 55 -6.71 15.65 1.97
CA GLY A 55 -6.44 14.20 1.92
C GLY A 55 -7.40 13.36 2.78
N ASN A 56 -8.29 12.58 2.15
CA ASN A 56 -9.16 11.58 2.80
C ASN A 56 -9.88 12.07 4.08
N ARG A 57 -10.48 13.27 4.02
CA ARG A 57 -11.12 13.93 5.17
C ARG A 57 -12.58 13.52 5.39
N LEU A 58 -13.22 12.81 4.46
CA LEU A 58 -14.58 12.29 4.64
C LEU A 58 -14.54 10.99 5.48
N ALA A 59 -15.43 10.88 6.47
CA ALA A 59 -15.59 9.71 7.32
C ALA A 59 -15.74 8.41 6.52
N PHE A 60 -15.48 7.25 7.12
CA PHE A 60 -15.93 5.98 6.54
C PHE A 60 -17.34 5.62 6.95
N ASP A 61 -17.74 5.94 8.18
CA ASP A 61 -19.09 5.73 8.70
C ASP A 61 -19.43 6.75 9.80
N PRO A 62 -20.72 7.04 10.04
CA PRO A 62 -21.86 6.71 9.17
C PRO A 62 -21.89 7.62 7.93
N ILE A 63 -22.15 7.04 6.77
CA ILE A 63 -22.35 7.74 5.49
C ILE A 63 -23.58 7.15 4.78
N PRO A 64 -24.40 7.96 4.08
CA PRO A 64 -25.53 7.45 3.32
C PRO A 64 -25.11 6.36 2.31
N PHE A 65 -25.92 5.30 2.21
CA PHE A 65 -25.64 4.12 1.37
C PHE A 65 -25.21 4.50 -0.05
N GLN A 66 -25.94 5.41 -0.70
CA GLN A 66 -25.65 5.82 -2.08
C GLN A 66 -24.30 6.54 -2.21
N LEU A 67 -23.90 7.35 -1.22
CA LEU A 67 -22.62 8.04 -1.24
C LEU A 67 -21.47 7.06 -1.01
N GLN A 68 -21.64 6.09 -0.11
CA GLN A 68 -20.64 5.06 0.10
C GLN A 68 -20.53 4.11 -1.11
N ARG A 69 -21.65 3.77 -1.74
CA ARG A 69 -21.70 3.01 -3.00
C ARG A 69 -21.03 3.75 -4.15
N LEU A 70 -21.23 5.07 -4.25
CA LEU A 70 -20.52 5.91 -5.20
C LEU A 70 -19.00 5.86 -4.96
N ARG A 71 -18.52 5.99 -3.71
CA ARG A 71 -17.09 5.86 -3.39
C ARG A 71 -16.51 4.51 -3.84
N CYS A 72 -17.25 3.42 -3.60
CA CYS A 72 -16.85 2.09 -4.07
C CYS A 72 -16.76 2.04 -5.60
N ARG A 73 -17.79 2.52 -6.32
CA ARG A 73 -17.80 2.54 -7.79
C ARG A 73 -16.69 3.42 -8.35
N CYS A 74 -16.44 4.59 -7.77
CA CYS A 74 -15.34 5.44 -8.16
C CYS A 74 -13.99 4.75 -7.98
N ASN A 75 -13.74 4.17 -6.80
CA ASN A 75 -12.44 3.57 -6.47
C ASN A 75 -12.11 2.34 -7.31
N PHE A 76 -13.08 1.46 -7.55
CA PHE A 76 -12.83 0.21 -8.26
C PHE A 76 -13.07 0.33 -9.76
N HIS A 77 -14.11 1.05 -10.22
CA HIS A 77 -14.48 1.08 -11.64
C HIS A 77 -14.04 2.34 -12.39
N ALA A 78 -14.24 3.52 -11.79
CA ALA A 78 -14.04 4.79 -12.52
C ALA A 78 -12.57 5.25 -12.52
N LEU A 79 -11.83 5.03 -11.43
CA LEU A 79 -10.42 5.36 -11.34
C LEU A 79 -9.59 4.29 -12.05
N GLN A 80 -9.21 4.61 -13.28
CA GLN A 80 -8.33 3.79 -14.11
C GLN A 80 -6.95 4.43 -14.23
N PHE A 81 -5.92 3.60 -14.37
CA PHE A 81 -4.58 4.09 -14.65
C PHE A 81 -4.49 4.75 -16.03
N ALA A 82 -3.65 5.79 -16.15
CA ALA A 82 -3.37 6.41 -17.43
C ALA A 82 -2.76 5.38 -18.41
N PRO A 83 -3.01 5.49 -19.74
CA PRO A 83 -2.58 4.50 -20.72
C PRO A 83 -1.09 4.12 -20.62
N LYS A 84 -0.20 5.10 -20.41
CA LYS A 84 1.24 4.84 -20.23
C LYS A 84 1.56 3.92 -19.03
N ILE A 85 0.81 4.03 -17.93
CA ILE A 85 1.00 3.17 -16.75
C ILE A 85 0.45 1.76 -17.05
N GLN A 86 -0.68 1.67 -17.75
CA GLN A 86 -1.27 0.40 -18.15
C GLN A 86 -0.35 -0.38 -19.09
N GLU A 87 0.23 0.29 -20.08
CA GLU A 87 1.16 -0.30 -21.05
C GLU A 87 2.44 -0.80 -20.37
N THR A 88 3.14 0.05 -19.61
CA THR A 88 4.32 -0.36 -18.86
C THR A 88 3.98 -1.43 -17.81
N GLY A 89 2.80 -1.34 -17.19
CA GLY A 89 2.28 -2.35 -16.27
C GLY A 89 2.08 -3.71 -16.94
N ALA A 90 1.51 -3.75 -18.14
CA ALA A 90 1.34 -4.99 -18.91
C ALA A 90 2.69 -5.62 -19.25
N LEU A 91 3.66 -4.79 -19.64
CA LEU A 91 5.03 -5.22 -19.89
C LEU A 91 5.69 -5.80 -18.62
N LEU A 92 5.52 -5.14 -17.47
CA LEU A 92 6.01 -5.61 -16.18
C LEU A 92 5.42 -6.97 -15.82
N LEU A 93 4.09 -7.13 -15.94
CA LEU A 93 3.40 -8.40 -15.67
C LEU A 93 3.88 -9.52 -16.60
N ARG A 94 4.09 -9.22 -17.88
CA ARG A 94 4.65 -10.16 -18.86
C ARG A 94 6.02 -10.67 -18.42
N ARG A 95 6.92 -9.77 -17.99
CA ARG A 95 8.27 -10.14 -17.53
C ARG A 95 8.25 -10.88 -16.19
N LEU A 96 7.41 -10.47 -15.25
CA LEU A 96 7.19 -11.18 -13.98
C LEU A 96 6.75 -12.63 -14.17
N ARG A 97 5.94 -12.88 -15.20
CA ARG A 97 5.47 -14.22 -15.58
C ARG A 97 6.35 -14.92 -16.61
N LYS A 98 7.58 -14.44 -16.80
CA LYS A 98 8.59 -15.02 -17.70
C LYS A 98 8.11 -15.20 -19.15
N HIS A 99 7.29 -14.27 -19.64
CA HIS A 99 6.71 -14.35 -20.98
C HIS A 99 5.87 -15.60 -21.24
N GLU A 100 5.42 -16.31 -20.21
CA GLU A 100 4.40 -17.35 -20.36
C GLU A 100 3.07 -16.64 -20.63
N GLY A 101 2.54 -16.78 -21.86
CA GLY A 101 1.35 -16.07 -22.36
C GLY A 101 0.06 -16.39 -21.61
N HIS A 102 -0.04 -15.96 -20.37
CA HIS A 102 -1.18 -16.16 -19.48
C HIS A 102 -1.61 -14.83 -18.85
N SER A 103 -2.82 -14.40 -19.21
CA SER A 103 -3.52 -13.31 -18.55
C SER A 103 -4.02 -13.77 -17.19
N GLY A 104 -3.63 -13.04 -16.15
CA GLY A 104 -4.11 -13.23 -14.80
C GLY A 104 -5.56 -12.76 -14.64
N PRO A 105 -6.27 -13.23 -13.60
CA PRO A 105 -7.69 -12.94 -13.40
C PRO A 105 -8.00 -11.45 -13.16
N LEU A 106 -6.98 -10.66 -12.80
CA LEU A 106 -7.13 -9.23 -12.49
C LEU A 106 -6.56 -8.32 -13.57
N ASP A 107 -5.90 -8.86 -14.60
CA ASP A 107 -5.12 -8.07 -15.54
C ASP A 107 -5.97 -7.07 -16.32
N HIS A 108 -7.15 -7.49 -16.77
CA HIS A 108 -8.08 -6.59 -17.46
C HIS A 108 -8.42 -5.33 -16.63
N TYR A 109 -8.59 -5.48 -15.32
CA TYR A 109 -8.88 -4.35 -14.43
C TYR A 109 -7.64 -3.49 -14.13
N LEU A 110 -6.44 -4.04 -14.26
CA LEU A 110 -5.18 -3.36 -13.94
C LEU A 110 -4.59 -2.63 -15.15
N VAL A 111 -4.61 -3.26 -16.32
CA VAL A 111 -3.92 -2.79 -17.53
C VAL A 111 -4.85 -2.61 -18.73
N GLY A 112 -6.16 -2.78 -18.54
CA GLY A 112 -7.18 -2.47 -19.55
C GLY A 112 -6.93 -3.19 -20.89
N PRO A 113 -6.93 -2.47 -22.03
CA PRO A 113 -6.75 -3.08 -23.36
C PRO A 113 -5.35 -3.67 -23.56
N TYR A 114 -4.36 -3.29 -22.75
CA TYR A 114 -3.01 -3.84 -22.83
C TYR A 114 -2.92 -5.25 -22.24
N ALA A 115 -3.96 -5.76 -21.56
CA ALA A 115 -3.99 -7.14 -21.08
C ALA A 115 -3.80 -8.16 -22.21
N ASP A 116 -4.37 -7.89 -23.39
CA ASP A 116 -4.25 -8.78 -24.55
C ASP A 116 -2.81 -8.89 -25.07
N SER A 117 -1.99 -7.85 -24.86
CA SER A 117 -0.57 -7.87 -25.26
C SER A 117 0.24 -8.92 -24.49
N ILE A 118 -0.20 -9.30 -23.28
CA ILE A 118 0.43 -10.35 -22.46
C ILE A 118 0.30 -11.72 -23.16
N MET A 119 -0.71 -11.91 -24.02
CA MET A 119 -1.02 -13.18 -24.70
C MET A 119 -0.38 -13.33 -26.08
N LYS A 120 0.22 -12.27 -26.66
CA LYS A 120 0.52 -12.20 -28.11
C LYS A 120 1.81 -12.92 -28.57
N GLU A 121 2.70 -13.37 -27.68
CA GLU A 121 3.95 -14.05 -28.09
C GLU A 121 4.02 -15.53 -27.64
N LYS A 122 3.92 -16.40 -28.66
CA LYS A 122 4.11 -17.86 -28.78
C LYS A 122 3.12 -18.85 -28.11
N ARG A 123 2.35 -19.43 -29.04
CA ARG A 123 1.79 -20.80 -29.08
C ARG A 123 2.93 -21.83 -28.96
N GLY A 124 3.04 -22.52 -27.83
CA GLY A 124 4.00 -23.61 -27.67
C GLY A 124 3.93 -24.30 -26.32
N GLN A 125 3.19 -25.42 -26.29
CA GLN A 125 2.98 -26.38 -25.20
C GLN A 125 2.49 -25.83 -23.85
N SER A 126 1.67 -26.65 -23.19
CA SER A 126 1.02 -26.42 -21.89
C SER A 126 2.04 -26.22 -20.74
N ALA A 127 2.78 -25.12 -20.75
CA ALA A 127 3.62 -24.70 -19.63
C ALA A 127 2.72 -24.14 -18.52
N LYS A 128 2.92 -24.64 -17.30
CA LYS A 128 2.18 -24.22 -16.12
C LYS A 128 2.55 -22.77 -15.78
N ALA A 129 1.58 -21.86 -15.91
CA ALA A 129 1.74 -20.42 -15.64
C ALA A 129 2.67 -20.13 -14.45
N SER A 130 3.75 -19.40 -14.74
CA SER A 130 4.79 -18.99 -13.81
C SER A 130 4.16 -18.21 -12.66
N ARG A 131 4.42 -18.69 -11.44
CA ARG A 131 3.88 -18.11 -10.22
C ARG A 131 4.93 -17.29 -9.51
N TYR A 132 4.52 -16.13 -9.01
CA TYR A 132 5.37 -15.28 -8.17
C TYR A 132 4.64 -14.80 -6.91
N LEU A 133 5.43 -14.57 -5.87
CA LEU A 133 5.04 -13.87 -4.66
C LEU A 133 5.40 -12.41 -4.84
N ALA A 134 4.48 -11.49 -4.58
CA ALA A 134 4.84 -10.10 -4.38
C ALA A 134 4.96 -9.79 -2.89
N ILE A 135 5.98 -9.04 -2.50
CA ILE A 135 6.14 -8.52 -1.16
C ILE A 135 6.28 -7.00 -1.19
N HIS A 136 5.47 -6.31 -0.42
CA HIS A 136 5.63 -4.88 -0.18
C HIS A 136 6.40 -4.65 1.13
N LEU A 137 7.64 -4.16 0.98
CA LEU A 137 8.54 -3.80 2.07
C LEU A 137 8.39 -2.31 2.40
N ARG A 138 7.46 -1.96 3.28
CA ARG A 138 7.34 -0.56 3.77
C ARG A 138 8.42 -0.28 4.82
N PHE A 139 9.64 -0.06 4.34
CA PHE A 139 10.84 0.12 5.16
C PHE A 139 11.75 1.23 4.60
N GLU A 140 11.16 2.24 3.99
CA GLU A 140 11.84 3.47 3.58
C GLU A 140 12.12 4.37 4.79
N ILE A 141 13.08 5.29 4.66
CA ILE A 141 13.57 6.13 5.76
C ILE A 141 12.46 6.94 6.43
N ASP A 142 11.46 7.39 5.68
CA ASP A 142 10.31 8.13 6.21
C ASP A 142 9.48 7.27 7.19
N MET A 143 9.22 6.01 6.83
CA MET A 143 8.51 5.06 7.69
C MET A 143 9.35 4.68 8.91
N VAL A 144 10.62 4.36 8.70
CA VAL A 144 11.56 3.98 9.75
C VAL A 144 11.66 5.11 10.78
N ALA A 145 11.88 6.35 10.31
CA ALA A 145 11.97 7.53 11.17
C ALA A 145 10.65 7.86 11.88
N HIS A 146 9.51 7.81 11.18
CA HIS A 146 8.19 8.11 11.75
C HIS A 146 7.75 7.09 12.81
N SER A 147 8.16 5.82 12.67
CA SER A 147 7.72 4.74 13.57
C SER A 147 8.23 4.84 15.01
N LEU A 148 9.27 5.65 15.26
CA LEU A 148 9.98 5.75 16.55
C LEU A 148 10.56 4.41 17.07
N CYS A 149 10.65 3.41 16.21
CA CYS A 149 11.19 2.11 16.54
C CYS A 149 12.70 2.06 16.36
N GLU A 150 13.33 1.06 16.97
CA GLU A 150 14.73 0.70 16.76
C GLU A 150 14.83 -0.57 15.94
N PHE A 151 15.79 -0.62 15.01
CA PHE A 151 15.95 -1.71 14.06
C PHE A 151 17.36 -2.34 14.11
N GLY A 152 18.04 -2.15 15.25
CA GLY A 152 19.33 -2.78 15.55
C GLY A 152 20.53 -2.07 14.94
N GLY A 153 20.40 -0.80 14.54
CA GLY A 153 21.52 0.00 14.03
C GLY A 153 22.29 0.80 15.10
N GLY A 154 21.95 0.64 16.39
CA GLY A 154 22.69 1.27 17.50
C GLY A 154 22.54 2.80 17.57
N GLU A 155 23.54 3.47 18.13
CA GLU A 155 23.55 4.94 18.28
C GLU A 155 23.53 5.66 16.94
N GLU A 156 24.24 5.13 15.93
CA GLU A 156 24.32 5.74 14.60
C GLU A 156 22.93 5.84 13.94
N GLU A 157 22.17 4.75 13.91
CA GLU A 157 20.78 4.71 13.42
C GLU A 157 19.89 5.66 14.23
N ARG A 158 20.07 5.73 15.56
CA ARG A 158 19.29 6.63 16.40
C ARG A 158 19.53 8.10 16.07
N GLN A 159 20.78 8.50 15.90
CA GLN A 159 21.16 9.88 15.56
C GLN A 159 20.72 10.27 14.14
N GLU A 160 20.91 9.38 13.16
CA GLU A 160 20.50 9.60 11.77
C GLU A 160 18.97 9.83 11.68
N LEU A 161 18.19 8.92 12.27
CA LEU A 161 16.74 9.02 12.23
C LEU A 161 16.21 10.21 13.04
N GLU A 162 16.94 10.65 14.07
CA GLU A 162 16.57 11.86 14.82
C GLU A 162 16.72 13.11 13.96
N LYS A 163 17.86 13.27 13.27
CA LYS A 163 18.07 14.38 12.34
C LYS A 163 17.01 14.38 11.23
N TYR A 164 16.68 13.21 10.70
CA TYR A 164 15.62 13.08 9.70
C TYR A 164 14.26 13.54 10.26
N ARG A 165 13.91 13.17 11.50
CA ARG A 165 12.67 13.60 12.15
C ARG A 165 12.61 15.12 12.37
N GLU A 166 13.71 15.75 12.76
CA GLU A 166 13.74 17.20 12.98
C GLU A 166 13.45 17.98 11.71
N ILE A 167 13.90 17.49 10.55
CA ILE A 167 13.68 18.13 9.25
C ILE A 167 12.31 17.79 8.67
N HIS A 168 11.93 16.51 8.65
CA HIS A 168 10.77 16.04 7.87
C HIS A 168 9.51 15.82 8.70
N PHE A 169 9.62 15.72 10.02
CA PHE A 169 8.50 15.50 10.94
C PHE A 169 8.53 16.47 12.14
N PRO A 170 8.52 17.80 11.90
CA PRO A 170 8.70 18.80 12.97
C PRO A 170 7.65 18.69 14.08
N ALA A 171 6.40 18.35 13.74
CA ALA A 171 5.35 18.10 14.72
C ALA A 171 5.65 16.88 15.61
N LEU A 172 6.19 15.80 15.04
CA LEU A 172 6.59 14.60 15.81
C LEU A 172 7.82 14.89 16.67
N ALA A 173 8.80 15.62 16.13
CA ALA A 173 9.99 16.04 16.87
C ALA A 173 9.61 16.94 18.06
N HIS A 174 8.66 17.86 17.85
CA HIS A 174 8.12 18.68 18.93
C HIS A 174 7.39 17.84 19.99
N LEU A 175 6.48 16.94 19.57
CA LEU A 175 5.78 16.03 20.49
C LEU A 175 6.72 15.18 21.34
N LYS A 176 7.81 14.69 20.74
CA LYS A 176 8.84 13.91 21.45
C LYS A 176 9.55 14.74 22.52
N LYS A 177 9.70 16.06 22.31
CA LYS A 177 10.32 16.98 23.27
C LYS A 177 9.34 17.41 24.38
N THR A 178 8.04 17.52 24.09
CA THR A 178 7.03 18.04 25.03
C THR A 178 6.23 16.97 25.76
N THR A 179 6.19 15.75 25.24
CA THR A 179 5.33 14.67 25.75
C THR A 179 6.15 13.40 25.97
N LYS A 180 5.86 12.68 27.06
CA LYS A 180 6.42 11.34 27.29
C LYS A 180 5.77 10.34 26.34
N LEU A 181 6.50 9.98 25.28
CA LEU A 181 6.08 8.95 24.32
C LEU A 181 6.46 7.54 24.82
N PRO A 182 5.76 6.49 24.37
CA PRO A 182 6.14 5.10 24.66
C PRO A 182 7.56 4.79 24.16
N SER A 183 8.27 3.93 24.88
CA SER A 183 9.60 3.47 24.50
C SER A 183 9.57 2.65 23.19
N PRO A 184 10.68 2.58 22.43
CA PRO A 184 10.74 1.76 21.22
C PRO A 184 10.34 0.29 21.45
N ALA A 185 10.67 -0.26 22.61
CA ALA A 185 10.29 -1.62 23.00
C ALA A 185 8.77 -1.78 23.20
N GLU A 186 8.10 -0.81 23.81
CA GLU A 186 6.64 -0.79 23.98
C GLU A 186 5.92 -0.62 22.63
N ILE A 187 6.40 0.29 21.79
CA ILE A 187 5.86 0.48 20.43
C ILE A 187 5.95 -0.84 19.63
N ARG A 188 7.08 -1.53 19.75
CA ARG A 188 7.30 -2.81 19.10
C ARG A 188 6.44 -3.93 19.66
N SER A 189 6.30 -4.02 20.99
CA SER A 189 5.47 -5.05 21.64
C SER A 189 3.98 -4.90 21.31
N GLU A 190 3.51 -3.67 21.07
CA GLU A 190 2.15 -3.39 20.59
C GLU A 190 1.98 -3.58 19.07
N GLY A 191 3.07 -3.92 18.37
CA GLY A 191 3.04 -4.19 16.93
C GLY A 191 2.84 -2.93 16.09
N LEU A 192 3.31 -1.77 16.56
CA LEU A 192 3.21 -0.52 15.83
C LEU A 192 4.39 -0.34 14.85
N CYS A 193 5.54 -0.95 15.10
CA CYS A 193 6.67 -0.96 14.18
C CYS A 193 6.37 -1.68 12.84
N PRO A 194 6.93 -1.26 11.70
CA PRO A 194 6.98 -2.09 10.50
C PRO A 194 7.88 -3.32 10.76
N LEU A 195 7.66 -4.41 10.01
CA LEU A 195 8.63 -5.51 10.01
C LEU A 195 9.90 -5.08 9.26
N THR A 196 11.07 -5.51 9.77
CA THR A 196 12.31 -5.37 9.01
C THR A 196 12.33 -6.32 7.81
N PRO A 197 13.17 -6.07 6.79
CA PRO A 197 13.37 -7.01 5.69
C PRO A 197 13.75 -8.42 6.18
N GLU A 198 14.59 -8.55 7.20
CA GLU A 198 15.01 -9.83 7.79
C GLU A 198 13.84 -10.56 8.48
N GLU A 199 13.00 -9.84 9.23
CA GLU A 199 11.78 -10.40 9.83
C GLU A 199 10.77 -10.86 8.77
N ALA A 200 10.68 -10.10 7.68
CA ALA A 200 9.83 -10.46 6.55
C ALA A 200 10.29 -11.77 5.91
N VAL A 201 11.61 -11.97 5.75
CA VAL A 201 12.19 -13.23 5.27
C VAL A 201 11.82 -14.39 6.16
N LEU A 202 12.01 -14.24 7.48
CA LEU A 202 11.69 -15.29 8.45
C LEU A 202 10.21 -15.64 8.42
N MET A 203 9.33 -14.64 8.32
CA MET A 203 7.89 -14.86 8.18
C MET A 203 7.58 -15.67 6.91
N LEU A 204 8.14 -15.27 5.75
CA LEU A 204 7.89 -15.97 4.49
C LEU A 204 8.43 -17.41 4.52
N ALA A 205 9.64 -17.61 5.06
CA ALA A 205 10.24 -18.93 5.20
C ALA A 205 9.36 -19.87 6.05
N ALA A 206 8.88 -19.39 7.20
CA ALA A 206 7.97 -20.14 8.07
C ALA A 206 6.60 -20.46 7.42
N LEU A 207 6.16 -19.64 6.47
CA LEU A 207 4.95 -19.89 5.68
C LEU A 207 5.17 -20.93 4.55
N GLY A 208 6.40 -21.40 4.36
CA GLY A 208 6.75 -22.43 3.37
C GLY A 208 7.24 -21.89 2.03
N PHE A 209 7.47 -20.56 1.91
CA PHE A 209 8.18 -20.03 0.75
C PHE A 209 9.65 -20.45 0.83
N ASN A 210 10.20 -20.91 -0.29
CA ASN A 210 11.56 -21.47 -0.36
C ASN A 210 12.38 -20.81 -1.49
N ARG A 211 13.63 -21.25 -1.65
CA ARG A 211 14.57 -20.71 -2.64
C ARG A 211 14.09 -20.76 -4.10
N LYS A 212 13.12 -21.60 -4.45
CA LYS A 212 12.54 -21.69 -5.80
C LYS A 212 11.44 -20.64 -6.04
N THR A 213 11.05 -19.89 -5.02
CA THR A 213 10.02 -18.84 -5.10
C THR A 213 10.55 -17.65 -5.89
N HIS A 214 9.81 -17.22 -6.91
CA HIS A 214 10.05 -15.96 -7.60
C HIS A 214 9.41 -14.84 -6.79
N VAL A 215 10.20 -13.84 -6.42
CA VAL A 215 9.76 -12.78 -5.50
C VAL A 215 9.84 -11.43 -6.20
N PHE A 216 8.71 -10.76 -6.33
CA PHE A 216 8.65 -9.36 -6.72
C PHE A 216 8.66 -8.48 -5.47
N VAL A 217 9.66 -7.62 -5.32
CA VAL A 217 9.71 -6.65 -4.22
C VAL A 217 9.16 -5.31 -4.70
N ALA A 218 8.10 -4.88 -4.03
CA ALA A 218 7.54 -3.55 -4.16
C ALA A 218 7.99 -2.67 -3.00
N GLY A 219 8.24 -1.41 -3.32
CA GLY A 219 8.81 -0.42 -2.41
C GLY A 219 9.77 0.48 -3.16
N ALA A 220 10.13 1.60 -2.52
CA ALA A 220 11.15 2.50 -3.05
C ALA A 220 12.50 2.15 -2.41
N GLN A 221 13.25 3.17 -1.99
CA GLN A 221 14.56 3.03 -1.40
C GLN A 221 14.47 2.48 0.03
N ILE A 222 14.72 1.17 0.17
CA ILE A 222 14.77 0.49 1.47
C ILE A 222 15.89 1.08 2.32
N TYR A 223 15.55 1.51 3.54
CA TYR A 223 16.52 2.03 4.50
C TYR A 223 17.59 0.98 4.82
N GLY A 224 18.86 1.38 4.82
CA GLY A 224 20.01 0.48 4.91
C GLY A 224 20.32 -0.32 3.64
N GLY A 225 19.56 -0.12 2.55
CA GLY A 225 19.87 -0.57 1.20
C GLY A 225 20.15 -2.07 1.06
N THR A 226 21.18 -2.39 0.28
CA THR A 226 21.59 -3.78 -0.03
C THR A 226 21.94 -4.60 1.21
N ARG A 227 22.46 -3.96 2.27
CA ARG A 227 22.78 -4.62 3.54
C ARG A 227 21.53 -5.25 4.17
N ARG A 228 20.43 -4.51 4.24
CA ARG A 228 19.14 -5.00 4.78
C ARG A 228 18.46 -6.01 3.86
N LEU A 229 18.69 -5.94 2.56
CA LEU A 229 18.19 -6.91 1.59
C LEU A 229 19.03 -8.20 1.51
N GLY A 230 20.18 -8.28 2.17
CA GLY A 230 21.10 -9.43 2.10
C GLY A 230 20.43 -10.77 2.44
N ALA A 231 19.60 -10.81 3.49
CA ALA A 231 18.86 -12.01 3.88
C ALA A 231 17.80 -12.43 2.84
N LEU A 232 17.10 -11.45 2.25
CA LEU A 232 16.10 -11.67 1.19
C LEU A 232 16.77 -12.28 -0.04
N ASN A 233 17.84 -11.65 -0.53
CA ASN A 233 18.58 -12.12 -1.70
C ASN A 233 19.19 -13.50 -1.48
N SER A 234 19.70 -13.75 -0.27
CA SER A 234 20.28 -15.06 0.07
C SER A 234 19.24 -16.18 0.06
N LEU A 235 18.03 -15.94 0.57
CA LEU A 235 16.99 -16.98 0.65
C LEU A 235 16.13 -17.08 -0.61
N TYR A 236 15.97 -15.99 -1.35
CA TYR A 236 15.16 -15.91 -2.57
C TYR A 236 16.01 -15.40 -3.74
N PRO A 237 16.79 -16.29 -4.40
CA PRO A 237 17.71 -15.90 -5.48
C PRO A 237 17.01 -15.36 -6.74
N TYR A 238 15.71 -15.60 -6.90
CA TYR A 238 14.89 -15.08 -8.00
C TYR A 238 14.09 -13.84 -7.58
N LEU A 239 14.68 -13.02 -6.71
CA LEU A 239 14.13 -11.75 -6.29
C LEU A 239 14.36 -10.69 -7.36
N VAL A 240 13.30 -9.95 -7.70
CA VAL A 240 13.33 -8.89 -8.69
C VAL A 240 12.55 -7.67 -8.21
N THR A 241 12.99 -6.49 -8.61
CA THR A 241 12.24 -5.23 -8.50
C THR A 241 11.78 -4.77 -9.88
N LYS A 242 10.97 -3.71 -9.94
CA LYS A 242 10.57 -3.11 -11.22
C LYS A 242 11.78 -2.55 -11.99
N GLU A 243 12.81 -2.07 -11.30
CA GLU A 243 14.07 -1.58 -11.88
C GLU A 243 14.95 -2.70 -12.43
N ASN A 244 14.81 -3.94 -11.91
CA ASN A 244 15.47 -5.09 -12.53
C ASN A 244 14.74 -5.57 -13.80
N LEU A 245 13.42 -5.39 -13.85
CA LEU A 245 12.58 -5.91 -14.92
C LEU A 245 12.32 -4.90 -16.04
N LEU A 246 12.40 -3.61 -15.77
CA LEU A 246 12.17 -2.53 -16.73
C LEU A 246 13.47 -1.77 -16.95
N SER A 247 13.76 -1.47 -18.21
CA SER A 247 14.93 -0.68 -18.61
C SER A 247 14.80 0.78 -18.16
N ALA A 248 15.94 1.48 -18.13
CA ALA A 248 15.99 2.89 -17.76
C ALA A 248 15.12 3.79 -18.66
N THR A 249 14.97 3.43 -19.94
CA THR A 249 14.13 4.13 -20.93
C THR A 249 12.64 3.85 -20.69
N GLU A 250 12.27 2.61 -20.39
CA GLU A 250 10.88 2.26 -20.04
C GLU A 250 10.42 2.91 -18.72
N LEU A 251 11.36 3.19 -17.81
CA LEU A 251 11.08 3.87 -16.54
C LEU A 251 11.21 5.40 -16.60
N GLU A 252 11.86 5.94 -17.63
CA GLU A 252 12.09 7.38 -17.78
C GLU A 252 10.82 8.24 -17.61
N PRO A 253 9.65 7.87 -18.19
CA PRO A 253 8.43 8.67 -18.07
C PRO A 253 7.89 8.81 -16.64
N PHE A 254 8.43 8.02 -15.69
CA PHE A 254 7.97 7.95 -14.30
C PHE A 254 9.00 8.45 -13.28
N LYS A 255 10.27 8.71 -13.69
CA LYS A 255 11.37 9.03 -12.76
C LYS A 255 11.08 10.18 -11.80
N ASN A 256 10.41 11.23 -12.28
CA ASN A 256 10.06 12.41 -11.48
C ASN A 256 8.66 12.35 -10.86
N PHE A 257 7.97 11.21 -11.02
CA PHE A 257 6.59 11.03 -10.58
C PHE A 257 6.49 9.79 -9.67
N SER A 258 6.90 9.94 -8.41
CA SER A 258 6.93 8.85 -7.42
C SER A 258 5.59 8.10 -7.32
N SER A 259 4.46 8.80 -7.42
CA SER A 259 3.12 8.20 -7.41
C SER A 259 2.83 7.32 -8.65
N GLN A 260 3.35 7.69 -9.82
CA GLN A 260 3.20 6.89 -11.04
C GLN A 260 4.13 5.68 -11.00
N LEU A 261 5.34 5.84 -10.47
CA LEU A 261 6.26 4.73 -10.26
C LEU A 261 5.69 3.70 -9.27
N ALA A 262 5.06 4.17 -8.18
CA ALA A 262 4.35 3.33 -7.22
C ALA A 262 3.11 2.63 -7.81
N ALA A 263 2.54 3.16 -8.90
CA ALA A 263 1.44 2.48 -9.61
C ALA A 263 1.92 1.17 -10.26
N LEU A 264 3.17 1.09 -10.70
CA LEU A 264 3.75 -0.16 -11.22
C LEU A 264 3.93 -1.19 -10.11
N ASP A 265 4.37 -0.76 -8.93
CA ASP A 265 4.43 -1.61 -7.74
C ASP A 265 3.02 -2.12 -7.36
N PHE A 266 2.00 -1.24 -7.41
CA PHE A 266 0.61 -1.63 -7.18
C PHE A 266 0.14 -2.71 -8.16
N ILE A 267 0.41 -2.55 -9.46
CA ILE A 267 0.04 -3.54 -10.49
C ILE A 267 0.73 -4.87 -10.23
N GLY A 268 2.06 -4.87 -10.04
CA GLY A 268 2.84 -6.06 -9.77
C GLY A 268 2.41 -6.79 -8.49
N CYS A 269 2.08 -6.06 -7.42
CA CYS A 269 1.55 -6.65 -6.18
C CYS A 269 0.14 -7.21 -6.33
N THR A 270 -0.74 -6.48 -7.00
CA THR A 270 -2.16 -6.84 -7.12
C THR A 270 -2.35 -8.08 -7.98
N ALA A 271 -1.57 -8.22 -9.05
CA ALA A 271 -1.63 -9.35 -9.98
C ALA A 271 -0.94 -10.63 -9.46
N ALA A 272 -0.21 -10.58 -8.35
CA ALA A 272 0.59 -11.70 -7.86
C ALA A 272 -0.24 -12.89 -7.38
N ASN A 273 0.30 -14.10 -7.48
CA ASN A 273 -0.37 -15.31 -6.99
C ASN A 273 -0.52 -15.31 -5.47
N ALA A 274 0.45 -14.72 -4.77
CA ALA A 274 0.35 -14.37 -3.37
C ALA A 274 0.92 -12.97 -3.17
N PHE A 275 0.33 -12.20 -2.26
CA PHE A 275 0.83 -10.89 -1.86
C PHE A 275 1.13 -10.88 -0.37
N ALA A 276 2.32 -10.42 0.03
CA ALA A 276 2.71 -10.21 1.41
C ALA A 276 3.02 -8.73 1.67
N MET A 277 2.75 -8.27 2.88
CA MET A 277 3.07 -6.91 3.31
C MET A 277 3.87 -6.95 4.62
N THR A 278 4.79 -6.01 4.82
CA THR A 278 5.50 -5.85 6.11
C THR A 278 4.78 -4.90 7.04
N ASP A 279 4.15 -3.88 6.49
CA ASP A 279 3.29 -2.97 7.23
C ASP A 279 1.87 -2.92 6.65
N SER A 280 0.94 -3.22 7.54
CA SER A 280 -0.48 -3.21 7.24
C SER A 280 -1.07 -1.79 7.31
N GLY A 281 -0.33 -0.79 7.82
CA GLY A 281 -0.73 0.62 7.82
C GLY A 281 -0.51 1.34 6.49
N SER A 282 0.36 0.82 5.61
CA SER A 282 0.61 1.41 4.30
C SER A 282 -0.63 1.58 3.43
N GLN A 283 -0.67 2.69 2.69
CA GLN A 283 -1.68 2.97 1.68
C GLN A 283 -1.62 1.95 0.53
N LEU A 284 -0.42 1.60 0.05
CA LEU A 284 -0.26 0.59 -1.01
C LEU A 284 -0.84 -0.75 -0.57
N SER A 285 -0.46 -1.23 0.63
CA SER A 285 -0.95 -2.52 1.13
C SER A 285 -2.46 -2.52 1.35
N SER A 286 -3.03 -1.37 1.75
CA SER A 286 -4.48 -1.18 1.86
C SER A 286 -5.19 -1.28 0.51
N LEU A 287 -4.70 -0.56 -0.51
CA LEU A 287 -5.30 -0.56 -1.84
C LEU A 287 -5.17 -1.93 -2.52
N VAL A 288 -3.97 -2.55 -2.46
CA VAL A 288 -3.73 -3.89 -3.03
C VAL A 288 -4.66 -4.92 -2.38
N SER A 289 -4.80 -4.89 -1.04
CA SER A 289 -5.72 -5.78 -0.33
C SER A 289 -7.16 -5.59 -0.80
N GLY A 290 -7.62 -4.34 -0.90
CA GLY A 290 -8.98 -4.04 -1.35
C GLY A 290 -9.24 -4.50 -2.78
N TYR A 291 -8.34 -4.22 -3.71
CA TYR A 291 -8.48 -4.65 -5.11
C TYR A 291 -8.53 -6.17 -5.25
N ARG A 292 -7.65 -6.88 -4.54
CA ARG A 292 -7.63 -8.36 -4.51
C ARG A 292 -8.90 -8.94 -3.89
N ILE A 293 -9.50 -8.27 -2.89
CA ILE A 293 -10.79 -8.68 -2.32
C ILE A 293 -11.92 -8.41 -3.33
N TYR A 294 -11.96 -7.21 -3.90
CA TYR A 294 -13.02 -6.73 -4.77
C TYR A 294 -13.13 -7.55 -6.06
N TYR A 295 -12.04 -7.63 -6.83
CA TYR A 295 -12.02 -8.32 -8.12
C TYR A 295 -11.66 -9.80 -7.99
N GLY A 296 -10.82 -10.16 -7.02
CA GLY A 296 -10.44 -11.55 -6.78
C GLY A 296 -11.44 -12.36 -5.95
N GLY A 297 -12.60 -11.77 -5.59
CA GLY A 297 -13.65 -12.43 -4.81
C GLY A 297 -13.18 -12.93 -3.44
N GLY A 298 -12.10 -12.35 -2.92
CA GLY A 298 -11.43 -12.79 -1.70
C GLY A 298 -10.71 -14.14 -1.78
N LYS A 299 -10.54 -14.71 -2.97
CA LYS A 299 -9.85 -16.00 -3.16
C LYS A 299 -8.34 -15.84 -3.30
N MET A 300 -7.86 -14.63 -3.56
CA MET A 300 -6.45 -14.35 -3.79
C MET A 300 -5.65 -14.24 -2.48
N PRO A 301 -4.64 -15.11 -2.25
CA PRO A 301 -3.86 -15.11 -1.01
C PRO A 301 -3.21 -13.76 -0.69
N THR A 302 -3.57 -13.19 0.45
CA THR A 302 -2.99 -11.94 0.96
C THR A 302 -2.50 -12.17 2.38
N ILE A 303 -1.18 -12.10 2.57
CA ILE A 303 -0.46 -12.37 3.80
C ILE A 303 -0.28 -11.06 4.54
N ARG A 304 -1.06 -10.91 5.62
CA ARG A 304 -0.98 -9.75 6.51
C ARG A 304 -0.33 -10.15 7.83
N PRO A 305 0.76 -9.49 8.26
CA PRO A 305 1.40 -9.80 9.52
C PRO A 305 0.51 -9.37 10.69
N ASN A 306 0.37 -10.24 11.70
CA ASN A 306 -0.06 -9.82 13.02
C ASN A 306 1.19 -9.31 13.76
N LYS A 307 1.53 -8.03 13.56
CA LYS A 307 2.81 -7.45 13.99
C LYS A 307 3.04 -7.60 15.50
N ARG A 308 2.00 -7.43 16.33
CA ARG A 308 2.05 -7.66 17.79
C ARG A 308 2.45 -9.10 18.15
N ARG A 309 1.80 -10.09 17.53
CA ARG A 309 2.14 -11.51 17.78
C ARG A 309 3.51 -11.87 17.22
N LEU A 310 3.87 -11.33 16.06
CA LEU A 310 5.18 -11.57 15.45
C LEU A 310 6.31 -10.96 16.30
N ALA A 311 6.13 -9.75 16.83
CA ALA A 311 7.08 -9.15 17.77
C ALA A 311 7.34 -10.07 18.98
N ALA A 312 6.28 -10.61 19.59
CA ALA A 312 6.41 -11.56 20.70
C ALA A 312 7.10 -12.89 20.32
N ILE A 313 6.98 -13.32 19.06
CA ILE A 313 7.68 -14.50 18.54
C ILE A 313 9.16 -14.18 18.32
N PHE A 314 9.46 -13.04 17.67
CA PHE A 314 10.82 -12.63 17.33
C PHE A 314 11.68 -12.27 18.53
N VAL A 315 11.11 -11.76 19.64
CA VAL A 315 11.87 -11.51 20.87
C VAL A 315 12.47 -12.79 21.47
N LYS A 316 11.88 -13.96 21.18
CA LYS A 316 12.39 -15.27 21.65
C LYS A 316 13.40 -15.92 20.68
N ASN A 317 14.05 -15.12 19.82
CA ASN A 317 14.84 -15.54 18.66
C ASN A 317 15.85 -16.67 18.96
N SER A 318 16.49 -16.63 20.12
CA SER A 318 17.64 -17.49 20.42
C SER A 318 17.31 -18.83 21.08
N THR A 319 16.04 -19.10 21.38
CA THR A 319 15.63 -20.30 22.16
C THR A 319 14.53 -21.12 21.52
N ILE A 320 13.99 -20.69 20.38
CA ILE A 320 12.86 -21.37 19.73
C ILE A 320 13.35 -22.31 18.64
N GLU A 321 12.97 -23.59 18.76
CA GLU A 321 13.16 -24.57 17.69
C GLU A 321 12.39 -24.13 16.42
N TRP A 322 12.99 -24.31 15.24
CA TRP A 322 12.41 -23.90 13.96
C TRP A 322 10.97 -24.42 13.75
N LYS A 323 10.70 -25.68 14.08
CA LYS A 323 9.36 -26.28 13.96
C LYS A 323 8.32 -25.54 14.81
N VAL A 324 8.70 -25.13 16.02
CA VAL A 324 7.83 -24.35 16.93
C VAL A 324 7.64 -22.93 16.39
N PHE A 325 8.71 -22.32 15.85
CA PHE A 325 8.64 -21.02 15.20
C PHE A 325 7.67 -21.03 14.01
N GLU A 326 7.78 -22.01 13.10
CA GLU A 326 6.89 -22.17 11.95
C GLU A 326 5.42 -22.25 12.38
N GLN A 327 5.12 -23.10 13.36
CA GLN A 327 3.76 -23.28 13.86
C GLN A 327 3.18 -21.97 14.41
N ARG A 328 3.97 -21.22 15.18
CA ARG A 328 3.54 -19.93 15.75
C ARG A 328 3.30 -18.87 14.68
N VAL A 329 4.21 -18.74 13.70
CA VAL A 329 4.05 -17.81 12.58
C VAL A 329 2.83 -18.17 11.74
N ARG A 330 2.68 -19.45 11.35
CA ARG A 330 1.50 -19.92 10.59
C ARG A 330 0.21 -19.64 11.32
N LYS A 331 0.15 -19.85 12.64
CA LYS A 331 -1.01 -19.51 13.47
C LYS A 331 -1.29 -18.00 13.50
N ALA A 332 -0.25 -17.17 13.63
CA ALA A 332 -0.39 -15.71 13.65
C ALA A 332 -0.92 -15.15 12.31
N VAL A 333 -0.43 -15.68 11.19
CA VAL A 333 -0.85 -15.27 9.84
C VAL A 333 -2.21 -15.86 9.46
N ARG A 334 -2.56 -17.09 9.89
CA ARG A 334 -3.86 -17.70 9.54
C ARG A 334 -5.05 -16.83 9.98
N GLN A 335 -4.95 -16.17 11.12
CA GLN A 335 -6.00 -15.30 11.65
C GLN A 335 -6.27 -14.08 10.76
N THR A 336 -5.28 -13.61 10.00
CA THR A 336 -5.41 -12.43 9.15
C THR A 336 -5.71 -12.78 7.69
N LYS A 337 -5.70 -14.08 7.32
CA LYS A 337 -6.06 -14.57 5.98
C LYS A 337 -7.57 -14.58 5.73
N HIS A 338 -8.40 -14.64 6.76
CA HIS A 338 -9.85 -14.73 6.59
C HIS A 338 -10.45 -13.36 6.27
N ILE A 339 -11.11 -13.26 5.12
CA ILE A 339 -11.77 -12.03 4.69
C ILE A 339 -13.13 -11.97 5.35
N GLN A 340 -13.24 -11.06 6.30
CA GLN A 340 -14.46 -10.78 7.01
C GLN A 340 -15.24 -9.65 6.34
N SER A 341 -16.53 -9.56 6.66
CA SER A 341 -17.32 -8.37 6.34
C SER A 341 -16.70 -7.13 6.96
N ARG A 342 -16.79 -6.00 6.26
CA ARG A 342 -16.26 -4.71 6.73
C ARG A 342 -16.91 -4.32 8.05
N SER A 343 -16.11 -4.11 9.09
CA SER A 343 -16.59 -3.51 10.34
C SER A 343 -16.84 -2.01 10.18
N LYS A 344 -17.75 -1.44 10.96
CA LYS A 344 -18.02 0.00 11.01
C LYS A 344 -16.74 0.80 11.32
N GLY A 345 -16.58 1.94 10.67
CA GLY A 345 -15.41 2.82 10.73
C GLY A 345 -14.21 2.34 9.91
N ARG A 346 -14.26 1.13 9.32
CA ARG A 346 -13.14 0.62 8.51
C ARG A 346 -13.24 1.10 7.06
N SER A 347 -12.07 1.41 6.49
CA SER A 347 -11.94 1.83 5.09
C SER A 347 -12.55 0.84 4.11
N VAL A 348 -13.44 1.34 3.24
CA VAL A 348 -13.97 0.58 2.10
C VAL A 348 -12.90 0.27 1.05
N TYR A 349 -11.84 1.07 0.97
CA TYR A 349 -10.76 0.84 0.00
C TYR A 349 -9.89 -0.35 0.38
N ARG A 350 -9.88 -0.73 1.66
CA ARG A 350 -9.15 -1.90 2.15
C ARG A 350 -10.06 -3.10 2.38
N TYR A 351 -11.25 -2.86 2.88
CA TYR A 351 -12.23 -3.90 3.24
C TYR A 351 -13.52 -3.68 2.46
N PRO A 352 -13.54 -3.92 1.13
CA PRO A 352 -14.71 -3.63 0.31
C PRO A 352 -15.85 -4.66 0.49
N ARG A 353 -15.69 -5.68 1.34
CA ARG A 353 -16.72 -6.70 1.59
C ARG A 353 -17.86 -6.13 2.44
N CYS A 354 -18.69 -5.29 1.83
CA CYS A 354 -19.89 -4.69 2.41
C CYS A 354 -20.93 -4.41 1.31
N LYS A 355 -22.20 -4.26 1.70
CA LYS A 355 -23.34 -4.14 0.75
C LYS A 355 -23.23 -2.94 -0.19
N GLU A 356 -22.51 -1.89 0.23
CA GLU A 356 -22.27 -0.69 -0.57
C GLU A 356 -21.27 -0.92 -1.72
N CYS A 357 -20.32 -1.83 -1.52
CA CYS A 357 -19.23 -2.08 -2.47
C CYS A 357 -19.45 -3.35 -3.29
N MET A 358 -19.83 -4.44 -2.63
CA MET A 358 -19.92 -5.78 -3.19
C MET A 358 -21.31 -6.35 -2.95
N CYS A 359 -21.81 -7.13 -3.92
CA CYS A 359 -23.03 -7.90 -3.72
C CYS A 359 -22.78 -9.02 -2.71
N PRO A 360 -23.78 -9.41 -1.90
CA PRO A 360 -23.73 -10.66 -1.16
C PRO A 360 -23.46 -11.80 -2.14
N THR A 361 -22.44 -12.59 -1.87
CA THR A 361 -22.30 -13.91 -2.48
C THR A 361 -23.09 -14.84 -1.59
N ASP A 362 -24.27 -15.25 -2.03
CA ASP A 362 -25.10 -16.26 -1.35
C ASP A 362 -24.33 -17.58 -1.16
#